data_AF-A0A9N8DNU5-F1
#
_entry.id   AF-A0A9N8DNU5-F1
#
_cell.length_a   1.000
_cell.length_b   1.000
_cell.length_c   1.000
_cell.angle_alpha   90.00
_cell.angle_beta   90.00
_cell.angle_gamma   90.00
#
_symmetry.space_group_name_H-M   'P 1'
#
loop_
_entity.id
_entity.type
_entity.pdbx_description
1 polymer ?
#
loop_
_entity_poly.entity_id
_entity_poly.type
_entity_poly.pdbx_seq_one_letter_code
_entity_poly.pdbx_strand_id
1 'polypeptide(L)'
;MGSMLRLSFVLSLLSLVDAFVSNRYGHSYQNAVSLNAGPVDDDVGPKGASRRRTERRMPSRPATRARRPRPEPAAYPVATKRAPHQHDHTKADARPFIDAIKEVRVQDPNTNAPVYDSDSFATVAGPVIEHDHVETKSLDEVFPTAGGQFCGLFSSNQEFRNGIRNAMRQDIFDATPAYAGMSEKARRMLLLPDSSLQGSWRCQGRPELEEGQLRMPLLTKVLKEHLGDGAPTGDEFMDTIGDLCGSKPQTHWIDIVGITDRKISHSWHQDTGRSPNEDTKTVLFGFPIEDDYVGGGVFSHLVKLEKEQWAQEEHPPSEPVLFASSIDDNYIVRPQFAKGQEIIIYRDVDVLHSAPDVAYRSSVMRFM
;
A
#
# COMPACT_ATOMS: atom_id res chain seq x y z
N MET A 1 6.95 27.61 19.49
CA MET A 1 7.56 27.63 18.14
C MET A 1 8.42 26.40 17.80
N GLY A 2 8.62 25.42 18.69
CA GLY A 2 9.46 24.23 18.41
C GLY A 2 8.73 22.91 18.11
N SER A 3 7.39 22.87 18.10
CA SER A 3 6.63 21.61 17.91
C SER A 3 6.12 21.36 16.48
N MET A 4 6.15 22.35 15.58
CA MET A 4 5.69 22.19 14.19
C MET A 4 6.67 21.44 13.28
N LEU A 5 7.96 21.36 13.63
CA LEU A 5 8.99 20.71 12.79
C LEU A 5 9.07 19.18 12.98
N ARG A 6 8.33 18.59 13.94
CA ARG A 6 8.44 17.16 14.28
C ARG A 6 7.34 16.28 13.68
N LEU A 7 6.24 16.86 13.19
CA LEU A 7 5.11 16.12 12.62
C LEU A 7 5.24 15.86 11.11
N SER A 8 5.99 16.71 10.38
CA SER A 8 6.25 16.51 8.94
C SER A 8 7.08 15.25 8.62
N PHE A 9 7.81 14.69 9.57
CA PHE A 9 8.87 13.71 9.24
C PHE A 9 8.40 12.25 9.10
N VAL A 10 7.27 11.85 9.70
CA VAL A 10 6.71 10.49 9.50
C VAL A 10 5.93 10.42 8.18
N LEU A 11 5.20 11.48 7.85
CA LEU A 11 4.59 11.67 6.52
C LEU A 11 5.66 11.81 5.43
N SER A 12 6.80 12.41 5.74
CA SER A 12 7.94 12.51 4.83
C SER A 12 8.58 11.15 4.50
N LEU A 13 8.41 10.08 5.29
CA LEU A 13 8.90 8.75 4.90
C LEU A 13 7.98 8.03 3.92
N LEU A 14 6.68 8.32 3.93
CA LEU A 14 5.72 7.85 2.91
C LEU A 14 5.83 8.73 1.64
N SER A 15 5.94 10.06 1.82
CA SER A 15 6.15 11.03 0.74
C SER A 15 7.54 10.94 0.08
N LEU A 16 8.63 10.58 0.78
CA LEU A 16 9.94 10.37 0.13
C LEU A 16 9.95 9.14 -0.77
N VAL A 17 9.17 8.11 -0.46
CA VAL A 17 9.06 6.93 -1.32
C VAL A 17 8.20 7.26 -2.55
N ASP A 18 7.11 8.02 -2.38
CA ASP A 18 6.29 8.51 -3.49
C ASP A 18 7.04 9.51 -4.39
N ALA A 19 7.88 10.38 -3.82
CA ALA A 19 8.74 11.30 -4.58
C ALA A 19 9.88 10.57 -5.29
N PHE A 20 10.43 9.49 -4.74
CA PHE A 20 11.50 8.72 -5.40
C PHE A 20 10.97 7.87 -6.57
N VAL A 21 9.71 7.40 -6.48
CA VAL A 21 9.03 6.65 -7.54
C VAL A 21 8.50 7.59 -8.63
N SER A 22 7.89 8.72 -8.27
CA SER A 22 7.34 9.69 -9.25
C SER A 22 8.42 10.44 -10.03
N ASN A 23 9.54 10.78 -9.39
CA ASN A 23 10.57 11.64 -10.01
C ASN A 23 11.49 10.90 -10.99
N ARG A 24 11.37 9.56 -11.14
CA ARG A 24 12.09 8.80 -12.18
C ARG A 24 11.29 8.55 -13.46
N TYR A 25 9.97 8.73 -13.45
CA TYR A 25 9.12 8.31 -14.58
C TYR A 25 8.06 9.33 -15.05
N GLY A 26 7.99 10.52 -14.43
CA GLY A 26 7.04 11.58 -14.78
C GLY A 26 7.26 12.33 -16.11
N HIS A 27 8.19 11.91 -16.97
CA HIS A 27 8.48 12.57 -18.25
C HIS A 27 8.53 11.59 -19.42
N SER A 28 7.39 10.99 -19.78
CA SER A 28 7.33 10.18 -21.01
C SER A 28 5.93 9.90 -21.56
N TYR A 29 4.88 10.67 -21.28
CA TYR A 29 3.57 10.37 -21.88
C TYR A 29 2.77 11.61 -22.26
N GLN A 30 3.30 12.37 -23.21
CA GLN A 30 2.48 13.15 -24.14
C GLN A 30 3.12 13.11 -25.54
N ASN A 31 2.27 12.87 -26.55
CA ASN A 31 2.49 12.89 -27.99
C ASN A 31 2.92 11.57 -28.67
N ALA A 32 1.94 10.91 -29.31
CA ALA A 32 2.01 10.64 -30.75
C ALA A 32 0.64 10.16 -31.27
N VAL A 33 -0.04 11.05 -32.01
CA VAL A 33 -1.13 10.72 -32.93
C VAL A 33 -0.50 10.50 -34.32
N SER A 34 -0.81 9.34 -34.92
CA SER A 34 -0.90 9.00 -36.35
C SER A 34 0.27 9.33 -37.31
N LEU A 35 0.73 8.31 -38.06
CA LEU A 35 0.68 8.28 -39.53
C LEU A 35 1.15 6.93 -40.13
N ASN A 36 0.23 6.30 -40.86
CA ASN A 36 0.32 5.51 -42.10
C ASN A 36 1.55 4.64 -42.47
N ALA A 37 1.27 3.33 -42.54
CA ALA A 37 1.35 2.42 -43.70
C ALA A 37 2.44 2.58 -44.79
N GLY A 38 3.18 1.50 -45.03
CA GLY A 38 3.85 1.19 -46.32
C GLY A 38 4.95 0.12 -46.21
N PRO A 39 5.19 -0.73 -47.24
CA PRO A 39 5.32 -2.18 -47.05
C PRO A 39 6.71 -2.81 -47.28
N VAL A 40 6.85 -4.02 -46.70
CA VAL A 40 7.41 -5.30 -47.19
C VAL A 40 8.61 -5.26 -48.15
N ASP A 41 9.67 -6.01 -47.81
CA ASP A 41 10.30 -6.94 -48.75
C ASP A 41 11.09 -8.06 -48.05
N ASP A 42 10.93 -9.25 -48.61
CA ASP A 42 11.55 -10.54 -48.30
C ASP A 42 13.05 -10.57 -48.66
N ASP A 43 13.87 -11.40 -47.97
CA ASP A 43 14.71 -12.39 -48.69
C ASP A 43 15.43 -13.40 -47.76
N VAL A 44 15.14 -14.68 -48.03
CA VAL A 44 16.07 -15.83 -48.28
C VAL A 44 17.48 -15.72 -47.66
N GLY A 45 17.92 -16.59 -46.74
CA GLY A 45 18.10 -18.04 -46.93
C GLY A 45 19.46 -18.51 -46.35
N PRO A 46 19.74 -19.83 -46.31
CA PRO A 46 20.51 -20.46 -45.23
C PRO A 46 21.91 -20.97 -45.64
N LYS A 47 22.72 -21.38 -44.64
CA LYS A 47 23.85 -22.36 -44.63
C LYS A 47 24.82 -21.96 -43.50
N GLY A 48 25.50 -22.81 -42.76
CA GLY A 48 25.66 -24.25 -42.73
C GLY A 48 26.77 -24.59 -41.71
N ALA A 49 26.63 -25.76 -41.09
CA ALA A 49 27.63 -26.68 -40.57
C ALA A 49 28.98 -26.21 -39.96
N SER A 50 29.28 -26.81 -38.79
CA SER A 50 30.48 -27.64 -38.55
C SER A 50 31.52 -27.14 -37.53
N ARG A 51 31.63 -27.95 -36.46
CA ARG A 51 32.86 -28.40 -35.76
C ARG A 51 33.90 -27.35 -35.32
N ARG A 52 34.20 -27.34 -34.01
CA ARG A 52 35.40 -28.05 -33.48
C ARG A 52 35.49 -27.94 -31.96
N ARG A 53 35.72 -29.11 -31.37
CA ARG A 53 36.07 -29.39 -29.98
C ARG A 53 37.56 -29.05 -29.79
N THR A 54 37.89 -28.19 -28.85
CA THR A 54 39.26 -27.96 -28.38
C THR A 54 39.30 -28.04 -26.86
N GLU A 55 39.95 -29.09 -26.38
CA GLU A 55 40.30 -29.32 -24.98
C GLU A 55 41.27 -28.22 -24.51
N ARG A 56 40.84 -27.41 -23.54
CA ARG A 56 41.74 -26.50 -22.82
C ARG A 56 42.25 -27.16 -21.55
N ARG A 57 43.51 -27.59 -21.62
CA ARG A 57 44.40 -27.87 -20.50
C ARG A 57 44.44 -26.67 -19.55
N MET A 58 44.13 -26.88 -18.27
CA MET A 58 44.35 -25.89 -17.22
C MET A 58 45.83 -25.88 -16.79
N PRO A 59 46.47 -24.70 -16.64
CA PRO A 59 47.73 -24.60 -15.92
C PRO A 59 47.50 -24.46 -14.41
N SER A 60 48.41 -25.13 -13.69
CA SER A 60 48.59 -25.24 -12.25
C SER A 60 48.69 -23.90 -11.51
N ARG A 61 48.00 -23.82 -10.35
CA ARG A 61 48.09 -22.74 -9.35
C ARG A 61 49.52 -22.58 -8.79
N PRO A 62 50.07 -21.36 -8.72
CA PRO A 62 51.17 -21.05 -7.81
C PRO A 62 50.64 -20.78 -6.40
N ALA A 63 51.33 -21.38 -5.42
CA ALA A 63 51.13 -21.15 -4.00
C ALA A 63 51.73 -19.80 -3.54
N THR A 64 51.29 -19.39 -2.35
CA THR A 64 51.85 -18.33 -1.47
C THR A 64 51.51 -16.87 -1.84
N ARG A 65 50.47 -16.34 -1.18
CA ARG A 65 50.27 -14.89 -1.02
C ARG A 65 50.68 -14.51 0.40
N ALA A 66 51.73 -13.70 0.50
CA ALA A 66 52.27 -13.14 1.73
C ALA A 66 51.20 -12.37 2.53
N ARG A 67 51.19 -12.57 3.85
CA ARG A 67 50.42 -11.77 4.81
C ARG A 67 50.86 -10.31 4.70
N ARG A 68 49.94 -9.42 4.29
CA ARG A 68 50.13 -7.97 4.47
C ARG A 68 50.07 -7.63 5.97
N PRO A 69 50.95 -6.75 6.47
CA PRO A 69 50.90 -6.30 7.85
C PRO A 69 49.62 -5.50 8.11
N ARG A 70 49.03 -5.75 9.29
CA ARG A 70 47.83 -5.07 9.80
C ARG A 70 48.21 -3.63 10.15
N PRO A 71 47.53 -2.60 9.62
CA PRO A 71 47.77 -1.23 10.05
C PRO A 71 47.36 -1.09 11.52
N GLU A 72 48.18 -0.41 12.31
CA GLU A 72 47.81 -0.03 13.67
C GLU A 72 46.60 0.91 13.68
N PRO A 73 45.75 0.84 14.72
CA PRO A 73 44.53 1.64 14.78
C PRO A 73 44.92 3.11 15.01
N ALA A 74 44.85 3.91 13.94
CA ALA A 74 44.87 5.36 14.05
C ALA A 74 43.67 5.80 14.92
N ALA A 75 43.98 6.45 16.03
CA ALA A 75 43.00 7.09 16.90
C ALA A 75 42.39 8.30 16.18
N TYR A 76 41.40 8.04 15.33
CA TYR A 76 40.50 9.07 14.85
C TYR A 76 39.36 9.21 15.88
N PRO A 77 39.19 10.37 16.53
CA PRO A 77 37.92 10.70 17.15
C PRO A 77 36.95 11.02 16.00
N VAL A 78 36.45 9.99 15.32
CA VAL A 78 35.25 10.15 14.50
C VAL A 78 34.12 10.25 15.51
N ALA A 79 33.82 11.47 15.94
CA ALA A 79 32.50 11.79 16.42
C ALA A 79 31.56 11.45 15.26
N THR A 80 31.01 10.23 15.27
CA THR A 80 29.89 9.87 14.43
C THR A 80 28.77 10.77 14.89
N LYS A 81 28.61 11.91 14.21
CA LYS A 81 27.38 12.67 14.26
C LYS A 81 26.30 11.71 13.77
N ARG A 82 25.66 11.02 14.71
CA ARG A 82 24.40 10.33 14.47
C ARG A 82 23.52 11.34 13.77
N ALA A 83 22.95 10.92 12.64
CA ALA A 83 22.07 11.80 11.90
C ALA A 83 20.91 12.24 12.81
N PRO A 84 20.38 13.47 12.64
CA PRO A 84 19.45 14.11 13.59
C PRO A 84 18.15 13.34 13.87
N HIS A 85 17.85 12.28 13.12
CA HIS A 85 16.66 11.45 13.28
C HIS A 85 16.74 10.46 14.45
N GLN A 86 17.93 10.23 15.03
CA GLN A 86 18.09 9.52 16.30
C GLN A 86 18.10 10.51 17.48
N HIS A 87 17.16 11.45 17.51
CA HIS A 87 16.84 12.04 18.80
C HIS A 87 16.27 10.91 19.66
N ASP A 88 17.05 10.51 20.68
CA ASP A 88 16.58 9.73 21.80
C ASP A 88 15.23 10.33 22.23
N HIS A 89 14.13 9.63 21.92
CA HIS A 89 12.96 9.74 22.77
C HIS A 89 13.48 9.35 24.14
N THR A 90 13.67 10.34 25.02
CA THR A 90 13.95 10.03 26.41
C THR A 90 12.82 9.10 26.85
N LYS A 91 13.11 8.06 27.65
CA LYS A 91 12.08 7.13 28.12
C LYS A 91 10.87 7.85 28.75
N ALA A 92 11.05 9.10 29.19
CA ALA A 92 10.02 9.96 29.74
C ALA A 92 8.99 10.47 28.70
N ASP A 93 9.36 10.59 27.42
CA ASP A 93 8.47 11.04 26.33
C ASP A 93 7.88 9.86 25.54
N ALA A 94 8.28 8.62 25.86
CA ALA A 94 7.72 7.43 25.23
C ALA A 94 6.28 7.26 25.71
N ARG A 95 5.31 7.32 24.77
CA ARG A 95 3.91 7.04 25.07
C ARG A 95 3.80 5.67 25.75
N PRO A 96 2.94 5.53 26.78
CA PRO A 96 2.80 4.28 27.50
C PRO A 96 2.35 3.18 26.54
N PHE A 97 2.85 1.97 26.77
CA PHE A 97 2.28 0.79 26.14
C PHE A 97 0.85 0.62 26.64
N ILE A 98 -0.05 0.35 25.71
CA ILE A 98 -1.47 0.15 26.00
C ILE A 98 -1.90 -1.26 25.61
N ASP A 99 -2.94 -1.74 26.28
CA ASP A 99 -3.64 -2.94 25.87
C ASP A 99 -4.56 -2.59 24.69
N ALA A 100 -4.07 -2.84 23.48
CA ALA A 100 -4.73 -2.41 22.26
C ALA A 100 -6.17 -2.93 22.14
N ILE A 101 -6.40 -4.20 22.51
CA ILE A 101 -7.73 -4.81 22.41
C ILE A 101 -8.71 -4.18 23.41
N LYS A 102 -8.26 -3.80 24.61
CA LYS A 102 -9.10 -3.10 25.58
C LYS A 102 -9.48 -1.71 25.08
N GLU A 103 -8.52 -0.98 24.51
CA GLU A 103 -8.77 0.39 24.01
C GLU A 103 -9.75 0.38 22.83
N VAL A 104 -9.58 -0.49 21.83
CA VAL A 104 -10.47 -0.52 20.66
C VAL A 104 -11.88 -1.01 20.99
N ARG A 105 -12.05 -1.86 22.01
CA ARG A 105 -13.37 -2.39 22.41
C ARG A 105 -14.26 -1.38 23.14
N VAL A 106 -13.67 -0.34 23.75
CA VAL A 106 -14.43 0.70 24.46
C VAL A 106 -14.72 1.92 23.59
N GLN A 107 -14.18 1.96 22.37
CA GLN A 107 -14.42 3.05 21.44
C GLN A 107 -15.83 3.00 20.86
N ASP A 108 -16.50 4.15 20.85
CA ASP A 108 -17.75 4.33 20.13
C ASP A 108 -17.47 4.40 18.62
N PRO A 109 -18.08 3.50 17.80
CA PRO A 109 -18.01 3.57 16.35
C PRO A 109 -18.46 4.90 15.76
N ASN A 110 -19.41 5.56 16.45
CA ASN A 110 -19.98 6.83 16.04
C ASN A 110 -20.39 6.87 14.57
N THR A 111 -21.09 5.82 14.11
CA THR A 111 -21.52 5.68 12.69
C THR A 111 -22.43 6.82 12.23
N ASN A 112 -23.14 7.43 13.17
CA ASN A 112 -24.06 8.54 12.95
C ASN A 112 -23.43 9.92 13.25
N ALA A 113 -22.09 10.03 13.25
CA ALA A 113 -21.40 11.31 13.42
C ALA A 113 -22.02 12.39 12.50
N PRO A 114 -22.20 13.64 12.94
CA PRO A 114 -22.62 14.72 12.06
C PRO A 114 -21.57 14.99 10.98
N VAL A 115 -21.99 15.70 9.92
CA VAL A 115 -21.04 16.26 8.96
C VAL A 115 -20.25 17.39 9.61
N TYR A 116 -18.96 17.45 9.28
CA TYR A 116 -18.05 18.48 9.72
C TYR A 116 -18.06 19.61 8.69
N ASP A 117 -18.57 20.75 9.10
CA ASP A 117 -18.46 21.99 8.36
C ASP A 117 -17.12 22.65 8.72
N SER A 118 -16.38 23.06 7.69
CA SER A 118 -15.17 23.83 7.93
C SER A 118 -14.95 24.84 6.82
N ASP A 119 -15.40 26.04 7.14
CA ASP A 119 -15.01 27.30 6.53
C ASP A 119 -13.49 27.61 6.65
N SER A 120 -12.71 26.75 7.32
CA SER A 120 -11.32 27.01 7.69
C SER A 120 -10.27 26.24 6.89
N PHE A 121 -10.69 25.46 5.88
CA PHE A 121 -9.76 24.66 5.11
C PHE A 121 -9.01 25.50 4.06
N ALA A 122 -7.73 25.17 3.84
CA ALA A 122 -6.93 25.77 2.77
C ALA A 122 -7.24 25.17 1.38
N THR A 123 -8.24 24.31 1.27
CA THR A 123 -8.72 23.65 0.06
C THR A 123 -9.69 24.51 -0.73
N VAL A 124 -10.01 24.08 -1.94
CA VAL A 124 -11.10 24.63 -2.75
C VAL A 124 -12.36 23.85 -2.40
N ALA A 125 -13.37 24.55 -1.87
CA ALA A 125 -14.66 23.95 -1.58
C ALA A 125 -15.43 23.65 -2.88
N GLY A 126 -15.86 22.39 -3.03
CA GLY A 126 -16.72 21.93 -4.10
C GLY A 126 -18.21 21.93 -3.69
N PRO A 127 -19.05 21.12 -4.37
CA PRO A 127 -20.48 21.02 -4.07
C PRO A 127 -20.75 20.40 -2.69
N VAL A 128 -21.96 20.62 -2.19
CA VAL A 128 -22.49 19.92 -0.99
C VAL A 128 -22.62 18.43 -1.30
N ILE A 129 -22.22 17.59 -0.35
CA ILE A 129 -22.29 16.14 -0.49
C ILE A 129 -23.67 15.67 -0.02
N GLU A 130 -24.47 15.13 -0.95
CA GLU A 130 -25.84 14.67 -0.68
C GLU A 130 -25.99 13.14 -0.62
N HIS A 131 -24.89 12.40 -0.78
CA HIS A 131 -24.85 10.94 -0.74
C HIS A 131 -24.07 10.43 0.48
N ASP A 132 -24.05 9.11 0.67
CA ASP A 132 -23.27 8.49 1.73
C ASP A 132 -21.77 8.70 1.52
N HIS A 133 -21.06 9.08 2.57
CA HIS A 133 -19.60 9.30 2.55
C HIS A 133 -18.80 8.00 2.53
N VAL A 134 -19.39 6.92 3.04
CA VAL A 134 -18.71 5.65 3.29
C VAL A 134 -19.64 4.49 2.93
N GLU A 135 -19.14 3.58 2.12
CA GLU A 135 -19.79 2.32 1.78
C GLU A 135 -19.00 1.14 2.38
N THR A 136 -19.70 0.09 2.81
CA THR A 136 -19.10 -1.18 3.21
C THR A 136 -19.53 -2.29 2.27
N LYS A 137 -18.63 -3.19 1.92
CA LYS A 137 -18.94 -4.39 1.12
C LYS A 137 -18.41 -5.66 1.77
N SER A 138 -19.11 -6.76 1.52
CA SER A 138 -18.65 -8.10 1.89
C SER A 138 -17.82 -8.75 0.78
N LEU A 139 -16.92 -9.67 1.15
CA LEU A 139 -16.20 -10.47 0.15
C LEU A 139 -17.13 -11.36 -0.68
N ASP A 140 -18.26 -11.80 -0.13
CA ASP A 140 -19.24 -12.60 -0.88
C ASP A 140 -20.03 -11.77 -1.89
N GLU A 141 -20.29 -10.49 -1.60
CA GLU A 141 -20.87 -9.56 -2.58
C GLU A 141 -19.92 -9.27 -3.73
N VAL A 142 -18.62 -9.13 -3.43
CA VAL A 142 -17.61 -8.81 -4.44
C VAL A 142 -17.23 -10.04 -5.26
N PHE A 143 -17.24 -11.23 -4.66
CA PHE A 143 -16.93 -12.50 -5.32
C PHE A 143 -18.10 -13.49 -5.24
N PRO A 144 -19.23 -13.22 -5.92
CA PRO A 144 -20.43 -14.05 -5.81
C PRO A 144 -20.22 -15.46 -6.38
N THR A 145 -19.23 -15.65 -7.27
CA THR A 145 -18.87 -16.94 -7.85
C THR A 145 -18.19 -17.88 -6.86
N ALA A 146 -17.68 -17.37 -5.73
CA ALA A 146 -17.04 -18.17 -4.68
C ALA A 146 -18.04 -18.91 -3.77
N GLY A 147 -19.32 -18.98 -4.15
CA GLY A 147 -20.32 -19.83 -3.49
C GLY A 147 -20.83 -19.31 -2.13
N GLY A 148 -20.62 -18.03 -1.82
CA GLY A 148 -21.15 -17.38 -0.61
C GLY A 148 -20.49 -17.84 0.70
N GLN A 149 -19.27 -18.39 0.62
CA GLN A 149 -18.51 -18.86 1.79
C GLN A 149 -17.25 -18.02 2.06
N PHE A 150 -16.94 -17.06 1.20
CA PHE A 150 -15.69 -16.29 1.27
C PHE A 150 -15.68 -15.45 2.55
N CYS A 151 -16.72 -14.66 2.84
CA CYS A 151 -16.71 -13.82 4.05
C CYS A 151 -16.64 -14.68 5.33
N GLY A 152 -17.30 -15.83 5.33
CA GLY A 152 -17.27 -16.79 6.44
C GLY A 152 -15.88 -17.32 6.69
N LEU A 153 -15.25 -17.86 5.64
CA LEU A 153 -13.92 -18.43 5.74
C LEU A 153 -12.87 -17.36 6.06
N PHE A 154 -12.99 -16.18 5.44
CA PHE A 154 -12.12 -15.05 5.75
C PHE A 154 -12.25 -14.64 7.21
N SER A 155 -13.46 -14.49 7.77
CA SER A 155 -13.65 -14.13 9.19
C SER A 155 -13.10 -15.17 10.17
N SER A 156 -13.33 -16.47 9.91
CA SER A 156 -13.11 -17.53 10.91
C SER A 156 -11.81 -18.33 10.71
N ASN A 157 -10.98 -18.00 9.71
CA ASN A 157 -9.73 -18.73 9.44
C ASN A 157 -8.55 -17.77 9.26
N GLN A 158 -7.77 -17.61 10.34
CA GLN A 158 -6.59 -16.76 10.37
C GLN A 158 -5.50 -17.21 9.38
N GLU A 159 -5.34 -18.52 9.19
CA GLU A 159 -4.37 -19.08 8.23
C GLU A 159 -4.72 -18.65 6.80
N PHE A 160 -6.00 -18.72 6.43
CA PHE A 160 -6.48 -18.27 5.13
C PHE A 160 -6.28 -16.76 4.92
N ARG A 161 -6.68 -15.93 5.91
CA ARG A 161 -6.47 -14.46 5.85
C ARG A 161 -4.99 -14.11 5.68
N ASN A 162 -4.13 -14.72 6.48
CA ASN A 162 -2.69 -14.50 6.42
C ASN A 162 -2.11 -15.03 5.11
N GLY A 163 -2.63 -16.15 4.60
CA GLY A 163 -2.30 -16.70 3.28
C GLY A 163 -2.56 -15.70 2.16
N ILE A 164 -3.77 -15.12 2.12
CA ILE A 164 -4.14 -14.08 1.13
C ILE A 164 -3.17 -12.92 1.23
N ARG A 165 -2.98 -12.36 2.43
CA ARG A 165 -2.10 -11.21 2.65
C ARG A 165 -0.67 -11.48 2.18
N ASN A 166 -0.09 -12.59 2.62
CA ASN A 166 1.30 -12.92 2.31
C ASN A 166 1.50 -13.20 0.81
N ALA A 167 0.53 -13.87 0.19
CA ALA A 167 0.56 -14.13 -1.24
C ALA A 167 0.47 -12.84 -2.07
N MET A 168 -0.47 -11.93 -1.73
CA MET A 168 -0.56 -10.60 -2.36
C MET A 168 0.74 -9.82 -2.22
N ARG A 169 1.31 -9.76 -1.00
CA ARG A 169 2.60 -9.08 -0.76
C ARG A 169 3.70 -9.62 -1.64
N GLN A 170 3.81 -10.95 -1.72
CA GLN A 170 4.87 -11.60 -2.48
C GLN A 170 4.68 -11.41 -3.99
N ASP A 171 3.47 -11.64 -4.51
CA ASP A 171 3.17 -11.46 -5.93
C ASP A 171 3.38 -9.99 -6.36
N ILE A 172 2.93 -9.01 -5.55
CA ILE A 172 3.16 -7.58 -5.82
C ILE A 172 4.64 -7.22 -5.71
N PHE A 173 5.34 -7.73 -4.70
CA PHE A 173 6.79 -7.48 -4.56
C PHE A 173 7.53 -7.96 -5.80
N ASP A 174 7.25 -9.21 -6.22
CA ASP A 174 7.91 -9.82 -7.35
C ASP A 174 7.48 -9.09 -8.65
N ALA A 175 6.22 -8.67 -8.80
CA ALA A 175 5.71 -7.99 -10.00
C ALA A 175 6.16 -6.52 -10.15
N THR A 176 6.42 -5.81 -9.05
CA THR A 176 6.70 -4.36 -9.08
C THR A 176 8.11 -4.06 -9.60
N PRO A 177 8.25 -3.29 -10.71
CA PRO A 177 9.56 -3.03 -11.31
C PRO A 177 10.58 -2.36 -10.38
N ALA A 178 10.13 -1.53 -9.44
CA ALA A 178 10.99 -0.87 -8.46
C ALA A 178 11.75 -1.85 -7.54
N TYR A 179 11.23 -3.08 -7.39
CA TYR A 179 11.84 -4.13 -6.58
C TYR A 179 12.72 -5.09 -7.41
N ALA A 180 12.73 -4.94 -8.73
CA ALA A 180 13.58 -5.74 -9.61
C ALA A 180 15.06 -5.56 -9.24
N GLY A 181 15.74 -6.68 -8.98
CA GLY A 181 17.17 -6.68 -8.64
C GLY A 181 17.49 -6.33 -7.18
N MET A 182 16.49 -6.18 -6.30
CA MET A 182 16.74 -6.08 -4.86
C MET A 182 17.38 -7.37 -4.31
N SER A 183 18.27 -7.21 -3.32
CA SER A 183 18.91 -8.36 -2.66
C SER A 183 17.91 -9.21 -1.89
N GLU A 184 18.20 -10.51 -1.74
CA GLU A 184 17.38 -11.42 -0.92
C GLU A 184 17.24 -10.95 0.53
N LYS A 185 18.26 -10.24 1.05
CA LYS A 185 18.16 -9.61 2.37
C LYS A 185 17.07 -8.52 2.40
N ALA A 186 17.05 -7.64 1.39
CA ALA A 186 16.04 -6.58 1.28
C ALA A 186 14.64 -7.17 1.09
N ARG A 187 14.51 -8.17 0.20
CA ARG A 187 13.25 -8.91 0.00
C ARG A 187 12.70 -9.48 1.30
N ARG A 188 13.53 -10.23 2.05
CA ARG A 188 13.10 -10.79 3.34
C ARG A 188 12.68 -9.73 4.35
N MET A 189 13.35 -8.59 4.39
CA MET A 189 12.99 -7.49 5.29
C MET A 189 11.66 -6.84 4.89
N LEU A 190 11.47 -6.54 3.60
CA LEU A 190 10.27 -5.88 3.11
C LEU A 190 9.03 -6.78 3.16
N LEU A 191 9.21 -8.11 3.11
CA LEU A 191 8.14 -9.09 3.21
C LEU A 191 7.84 -9.52 4.66
N LEU A 192 8.52 -8.97 5.68
CA LEU A 192 8.18 -9.28 7.07
C LEU A 192 6.72 -8.87 7.39
N PRO A 193 6.00 -9.61 8.27
CA PRO A 193 4.60 -9.31 8.57
C PRO A 193 4.35 -7.94 9.20
N ASP A 194 5.37 -7.33 9.81
CA ASP A 194 5.33 -6.01 10.45
C ASP A 194 5.83 -4.87 9.54
N SER A 195 6.25 -5.18 8.32
CA SER A 195 6.67 -4.17 7.33
C SER A 195 5.51 -3.78 6.42
N SER A 196 5.25 -2.49 6.29
CA SER A 196 4.43 -1.98 5.19
C SER A 196 5.12 -2.22 3.85
N LEU A 197 4.32 -2.40 2.80
CA LEU A 197 4.78 -2.62 1.42
C LEU A 197 3.88 -1.85 0.46
N GLN A 198 4.42 -1.28 -0.61
CA GLN A 198 3.64 -0.61 -1.63
C GLN A 198 3.99 -1.13 -3.02
N GLY A 199 3.12 -0.91 -4.00
CA GLY A 199 3.35 -1.37 -5.36
C GLY A 199 2.18 -1.01 -6.26
N SER A 200 2.12 -1.59 -7.45
CA SER A 200 0.95 -1.46 -8.31
C SER A 200 0.26 -2.79 -8.50
N TRP A 201 -1.06 -2.81 -8.31
CA TRP A 201 -1.88 -3.97 -8.64
C TRP A 201 -2.23 -4.04 -10.13
N ARG A 202 -1.68 -3.17 -10.99
CA ARG A 202 -1.68 -3.33 -12.45
C ARG A 202 -0.34 -2.87 -13.00
N CYS A 203 0.76 -3.50 -12.57
CA CYS A 203 2.09 -3.19 -13.08
C CYS A 203 2.15 -3.36 -14.61
N GLN A 204 2.02 -2.26 -15.35
CA GLN A 204 2.26 -2.21 -16.79
C GLN A 204 3.77 -2.31 -17.04
N GLY A 205 4.18 -3.06 -18.07
CA GLY A 205 5.57 -3.07 -18.52
C GLY A 205 6.39 -4.32 -18.19
N ARG A 206 5.77 -5.41 -17.71
CA ARG A 206 6.35 -6.73 -18.01
C ARG A 206 6.06 -7.08 -19.47
N PRO A 207 6.97 -7.78 -20.18
CA PRO A 207 6.58 -8.42 -21.44
C PRO A 207 5.30 -9.20 -21.17
N GLU A 208 4.36 -9.15 -22.12
CA GLU A 208 3.14 -9.96 -22.08
C GLU A 208 3.51 -11.31 -21.49
N LEU A 209 2.92 -11.64 -20.35
CA LEU A 209 3.12 -12.96 -19.76
C LEU A 209 2.82 -13.96 -20.87
N GLU A 210 3.68 -14.97 -21.02
CA GLU A 210 3.44 -16.02 -22.01
C GLU A 210 2.00 -16.54 -21.81
N GLU A 211 1.33 -16.85 -22.92
CA GLU A 211 -0.10 -17.21 -22.92
C GLU A 211 -0.40 -18.24 -21.81
N GLY A 212 -1.20 -17.83 -20.82
CA GLY A 212 -1.59 -18.66 -19.67
C GLY A 212 -0.79 -18.46 -18.37
N GLN A 213 0.22 -17.60 -18.31
CA GLN A 213 0.92 -17.28 -17.07
C GLN A 213 0.19 -16.17 -16.28
N LEU A 214 -0.16 -16.46 -15.03
CA LEU A 214 -0.78 -15.50 -14.11
C LEU A 214 0.25 -14.59 -13.47
N ARG A 215 -0.15 -13.33 -13.23
CA ARG A 215 0.67 -12.33 -12.53
C ARG A 215 0.59 -12.50 -11.02
N MET A 216 -0.52 -13.02 -10.51
CA MET A 216 -0.75 -13.30 -9.09
C MET A 216 -0.83 -14.82 -8.80
N PRO A 217 0.23 -15.61 -9.10
CA PRO A 217 0.18 -17.06 -9.02
C PRO A 217 0.08 -17.58 -7.59
N LEU A 218 0.72 -16.93 -6.61
CA LEU A 218 0.68 -17.37 -5.22
C LEU A 218 -0.70 -17.11 -4.62
N LEU A 219 -1.29 -15.95 -4.92
CA LEU A 219 -2.64 -15.62 -4.47
C LEU A 219 -3.66 -16.57 -5.07
N THR A 220 -3.53 -16.87 -6.37
CA THR A 220 -4.36 -17.88 -7.05
C THR A 220 -4.32 -19.23 -6.32
N LYS A 221 -3.11 -19.67 -5.94
CA LYS A 221 -2.93 -20.92 -5.22
C LYS A 221 -3.67 -20.91 -3.88
N VAL A 222 -3.49 -19.86 -3.07
CA VAL A 222 -4.14 -19.75 -1.75
C VAL A 222 -5.65 -19.74 -1.88
N LEU A 223 -6.19 -18.95 -2.82
CA LEU A 223 -7.63 -18.86 -3.05
C LEU A 223 -8.20 -20.22 -3.47
N LYS A 224 -7.56 -20.91 -4.41
CA LYS A 224 -8.00 -22.23 -4.87
C LYS A 224 -7.93 -23.31 -3.79
N GLU A 225 -6.88 -23.30 -2.97
CA GLU A 225 -6.72 -24.26 -1.86
C GLU A 225 -7.87 -24.17 -0.84
N HIS A 226 -8.45 -22.98 -0.66
CA HIS A 226 -9.43 -22.71 0.38
C HIS A 226 -10.87 -22.61 -0.11
N LEU A 227 -11.09 -22.06 -1.31
CA LEU A 227 -12.42 -21.84 -1.90
C LEU A 227 -12.77 -22.87 -2.98
N GLY A 228 -11.82 -23.74 -3.38
CA GLY A 228 -12.02 -24.80 -4.36
C GLY A 228 -12.06 -24.31 -5.81
N ASP A 229 -12.70 -25.08 -6.69
CA ASP A 229 -12.68 -24.84 -8.15
C ASP A 229 -13.48 -23.60 -8.60
N GLY A 230 -14.30 -23.01 -7.71
CA GLY A 230 -15.00 -21.75 -7.95
C GLY A 230 -14.21 -20.49 -7.52
N ALA A 231 -12.99 -20.66 -7.02
CA ALA A 231 -12.15 -19.55 -6.57
C ALA A 231 -11.76 -18.64 -7.74
N PRO A 232 -11.76 -17.30 -7.56
CA PRO A 232 -11.14 -16.41 -8.53
C PRO A 232 -9.64 -16.67 -8.60
N THR A 233 -9.04 -16.44 -9.75
CA THR A 233 -7.59 -16.28 -9.85
C THR A 233 -7.15 -15.08 -9.03
N GLY A 234 -5.86 -15.03 -8.68
CA GLY A 234 -5.30 -13.88 -7.97
C GLY A 234 -5.40 -12.60 -8.80
N ASP A 235 -5.34 -12.69 -10.13
CA ASP A 235 -5.49 -11.52 -11.01
C ASP A 235 -6.93 -11.00 -10.99
N GLU A 236 -7.91 -11.89 -11.18
CA GLU A 236 -9.33 -11.55 -11.02
C GLU A 236 -9.63 -11.00 -9.64
N PHE A 237 -9.03 -11.55 -8.58
CA PHE A 237 -9.18 -11.04 -7.22
C PHE A 237 -8.69 -9.59 -7.10
N MET A 238 -7.46 -9.31 -7.54
CA MET A 238 -6.86 -7.98 -7.46
C MET A 238 -7.60 -6.97 -8.33
N ASP A 239 -7.99 -7.36 -9.54
CA ASP A 239 -8.72 -6.48 -10.46
C ASP A 239 -10.14 -6.21 -9.97
N THR A 240 -10.85 -7.21 -9.44
CA THR A 240 -12.22 -7.01 -8.90
C THR A 240 -12.22 -6.04 -7.71
N ILE A 241 -11.25 -6.16 -6.78
CA ILE A 241 -11.11 -5.18 -5.69
C ILE A 241 -10.71 -3.81 -6.26
N GLY A 242 -9.77 -3.77 -7.21
CA GLY A 242 -9.29 -2.53 -7.81
C GLY A 242 -10.35 -1.80 -8.63
N ASP A 243 -11.30 -2.50 -9.24
CA ASP A 243 -12.40 -1.90 -10.01
C ASP A 243 -13.39 -1.16 -9.09
N LEU A 244 -13.39 -1.43 -7.77
CA LEU A 244 -14.15 -0.65 -6.79
C LEU A 244 -13.60 0.78 -6.62
N CYS A 245 -12.37 1.07 -7.08
CA CYS A 245 -11.76 2.40 -7.04
C CYS A 245 -12.32 3.37 -8.10
N GLY A 246 -13.23 2.93 -8.98
CA GLY A 246 -13.88 3.77 -9.99
C GLY A 246 -13.34 3.55 -11.41
N SER A 247 -13.71 4.44 -12.33
CA SER A 247 -13.48 4.25 -13.77
C SER A 247 -12.01 4.34 -14.22
N LYS A 248 -11.16 5.07 -13.49
CA LYS A 248 -9.73 5.27 -13.82
C LYS A 248 -8.85 5.22 -12.57
N PRO A 249 -8.69 4.05 -11.93
CA PRO A 249 -7.87 3.93 -10.74
C PRO A 249 -6.39 4.20 -11.05
N GLN A 250 -5.66 4.74 -10.07
CA GLN A 250 -4.21 4.97 -10.19
C GLN A 250 -3.41 3.67 -10.09
N THR A 251 -4.05 2.58 -9.69
CA THR A 251 -3.49 1.23 -9.53
C THR A 251 -2.51 1.11 -8.37
N HIS A 252 -2.47 2.10 -7.46
CA HIS A 252 -1.54 2.14 -6.35
C HIS A 252 -2.03 1.31 -5.17
N TRP A 253 -1.29 0.25 -4.84
CA TRP A 253 -1.59 -0.64 -3.73
C TRP A 253 -0.63 -0.43 -2.57
N ILE A 254 -1.14 -0.46 -1.34
CA ILE A 254 -0.32 -0.40 -0.12
C ILE A 254 -0.84 -1.40 0.92
N ASP A 255 0.03 -2.27 1.43
CA ASP A 255 -0.19 -2.99 2.69
C ASP A 255 0.31 -2.14 3.84
N ILE A 256 -0.61 -1.66 4.68
CA ILE A 256 -0.32 -0.75 5.78
C ILE A 256 -0.38 -1.50 7.11
N VAL A 257 0.80 -1.69 7.70
CA VAL A 257 0.93 -2.11 9.10
C VAL A 257 0.91 -0.87 9.98
N GLY A 258 0.04 -0.86 10.99
CA GLY A 258 -0.04 0.24 11.97
C GLY A 258 0.98 0.08 13.09
N ILE A 259 1.24 1.16 13.84
CA ILE A 259 2.01 1.07 15.08
C ILE A 259 1.15 0.34 16.11
N THR A 260 1.60 -0.83 16.55
CA THR A 260 0.93 -1.60 17.59
C THR A 260 1.26 -1.04 18.98
N ASP A 261 0.39 -1.32 19.95
CA ASP A 261 0.63 -1.14 21.39
C ASP A 261 0.78 0.33 21.86
N ARG A 262 0.45 1.31 21.02
CA ARG A 262 0.52 2.73 21.35
C ARG A 262 -0.62 3.50 20.72
N LYS A 263 -1.14 4.48 21.46
CA LYS A 263 -2.05 5.47 20.90
C LYS A 263 -1.28 6.43 20.00
N ILE A 264 -1.72 6.61 18.77
CA ILE A 264 -1.13 7.56 17.82
C ILE A 264 -1.95 8.85 17.76
N SER A 265 -1.28 9.96 17.45
CA SER A 265 -1.99 11.22 17.24
C SER A 265 -2.55 11.24 15.83
N HIS A 266 -3.78 11.71 15.68
CA HIS A 266 -4.36 11.89 14.36
C HIS A 266 -3.56 12.93 13.56
N SER A 267 -3.30 12.56 12.32
CA SER A 267 -2.91 13.46 11.24
C SER A 267 -4.03 13.39 10.23
N TRP A 268 -4.99 14.32 10.33
CA TRP A 268 -6.13 14.38 9.42
C TRP A 268 -5.65 14.85 8.07
N HIS A 269 -5.98 14.09 7.03
CA HIS A 269 -5.57 14.39 5.67
C HIS A 269 -6.54 13.85 4.63
N GLN A 270 -6.40 14.37 3.43
CA GLN A 270 -6.81 13.72 2.18
C GLN A 270 -5.53 13.22 1.51
N ASP A 271 -5.59 12.09 0.82
CA ASP A 271 -4.42 11.50 0.15
C ASP A 271 -3.93 12.39 -0.98
N THR A 272 -4.85 12.95 -1.77
CA THR A 272 -4.53 13.90 -2.84
C THR A 272 -5.50 15.07 -2.90
N GLY A 273 -6.68 14.96 -2.28
CA GLY A 273 -7.76 15.95 -2.40
C GLY A 273 -8.26 16.05 -3.84
N ARG A 274 -8.26 14.95 -4.60
CA ARG A 274 -8.65 14.93 -6.02
C ARG A 274 -9.57 13.74 -6.27
N SER A 275 -10.58 13.94 -7.11
CA SER A 275 -11.43 12.88 -7.65
C SER A 275 -11.51 12.98 -9.18
N PRO A 276 -10.49 12.47 -9.91
CA PRO A 276 -10.54 12.44 -11.36
C PRO A 276 -11.81 11.76 -11.86
N ASN A 277 -12.51 12.39 -12.81
CA ASN A 277 -13.79 11.91 -13.36
C ASN A 277 -14.93 11.74 -12.32
N GLU A 278 -14.82 12.38 -11.16
CA GLU A 278 -15.86 12.46 -10.10
C GLU A 278 -16.20 11.12 -9.40
N ASP A 279 -15.63 9.99 -9.83
CA ASP A 279 -15.95 8.65 -9.33
C ASP A 279 -14.76 7.90 -8.71
N THR A 280 -13.60 8.56 -8.58
CA THR A 280 -12.40 7.94 -7.98
C THR A 280 -12.60 7.71 -6.49
N LYS A 281 -12.33 6.49 -6.04
CA LYS A 281 -12.55 6.03 -4.67
C LYS A 281 -11.29 5.40 -4.08
N THR A 282 -11.12 5.60 -2.78
CA THR A 282 -10.19 4.81 -1.98
C THR A 282 -10.92 3.58 -1.45
N VAL A 283 -10.29 2.41 -1.62
CA VAL A 283 -10.82 1.13 -1.14
C VAL A 283 -9.86 0.58 -0.09
N LEU A 284 -10.39 0.27 1.08
CA LEU A 284 -9.68 -0.34 2.20
C LEU A 284 -10.15 -1.78 2.40
N PHE A 285 -9.24 -2.75 2.37
CA PHE A 285 -9.51 -4.14 2.67
C PHE A 285 -8.86 -4.53 4.01
N GLY A 286 -9.68 -4.90 4.99
CA GLY A 286 -9.26 -5.10 6.38
C GLY A 286 -8.80 -6.52 6.71
N PHE A 287 -7.68 -6.64 7.42
CA PHE A 287 -7.17 -7.92 7.93
C PHE A 287 -7.05 -7.88 9.46
N PRO A 288 -8.06 -8.36 10.22
CA PRO A 288 -7.99 -8.42 11.67
C PRO A 288 -6.96 -9.47 12.13
N ILE A 289 -6.43 -9.29 13.36
CA ILE A 289 -5.45 -10.21 13.95
C ILE A 289 -6.11 -11.52 14.40
N GLU A 290 -7.33 -11.45 14.93
CA GLU A 290 -8.05 -12.58 15.53
C GLU A 290 -9.18 -13.08 14.60
N ASP A 291 -9.56 -14.36 14.76
CA ASP A 291 -10.74 -14.92 14.12
C ASP A 291 -12.02 -14.33 14.72
N ASP A 292 -13.05 -14.19 13.87
CA ASP A 292 -14.38 -13.69 14.24
C ASP A 292 -14.34 -12.33 14.96
N TYR A 293 -13.31 -11.53 14.65
CA TYR A 293 -13.13 -10.21 15.21
C TYR A 293 -14.29 -9.29 14.81
N VAL A 294 -14.82 -8.57 15.79
CA VAL A 294 -15.78 -7.48 15.58
C VAL A 294 -15.31 -6.29 16.42
N GLY A 295 -15.02 -5.17 15.77
CA GLY A 295 -14.56 -3.96 16.47
C GLY A 295 -13.79 -2.97 15.62
N GLY A 296 -13.35 -1.88 16.24
CA GLY A 296 -12.55 -0.82 15.61
C GLY A 296 -11.07 -1.20 15.43
N GLY A 297 -10.25 -0.23 15.04
CA GLY A 297 -8.79 -0.40 14.93
C GLY A 297 -8.29 -1.14 13.68
N VAL A 298 -9.19 -1.69 12.85
CA VAL A 298 -8.85 -2.29 11.56
C VAL A 298 -8.81 -1.24 10.45
N PHE A 299 -9.81 -0.38 10.35
CA PHE A 299 -9.87 0.65 9.33
C PHE A 299 -9.38 2.01 9.84
N SER A 300 -9.15 2.93 8.92
CA SER A 300 -8.85 4.33 9.23
C SER A 300 -10.08 5.01 9.85
N HIS A 301 -9.84 5.97 10.74
CA HIS A 301 -10.88 6.89 11.18
C HIS A 301 -11.23 7.85 10.06
N LEU A 302 -12.49 8.28 10.02
CA LEU A 302 -13.04 9.13 8.97
C LEU A 302 -13.79 10.31 9.60
N VAL A 303 -13.80 11.44 8.92
CA VAL A 303 -14.62 12.61 9.25
C VAL A 303 -15.37 13.00 8.00
N LYS A 304 -16.70 13.01 8.08
CA LYS A 304 -17.59 13.33 6.94
C LYS A 304 -17.58 14.83 6.69
N LEU A 305 -17.30 15.25 5.47
CA LEU A 305 -17.31 16.67 5.11
C LEU A 305 -18.70 17.09 4.62
N GLU A 306 -19.10 18.32 4.93
CA GLU A 306 -20.36 18.86 4.39
C GLU A 306 -20.28 19.08 2.87
N LYS A 307 -19.12 19.55 2.40
CA LYS A 307 -18.83 19.87 1.01
C LYS A 307 -17.57 19.14 0.56
N GLU A 308 -17.49 18.81 -0.72
CA GLU A 308 -16.25 18.29 -1.30
C GLU A 308 -15.09 19.26 -1.02
N GLN A 309 -13.91 18.71 -0.71
CA GLN A 309 -12.70 19.50 -0.52
C GLN A 309 -11.66 19.07 -1.53
N TRP A 310 -11.28 19.99 -2.40
CA TRP A 310 -10.29 19.75 -3.44
C TRP A 310 -8.97 20.43 -3.09
N ALA A 311 -7.87 19.76 -3.43
CA ALA A 311 -6.56 20.38 -3.37
C ALA A 311 -6.50 21.60 -4.30
N GLN A 312 -5.70 22.59 -3.92
CA GLN A 312 -5.42 23.74 -4.80
C GLN A 312 -4.74 23.27 -6.09
N GLU A 313 -4.88 24.04 -7.17
CA GLU A 313 -4.33 23.67 -8.48
C GLU A 313 -2.81 23.49 -8.42
N GLU A 314 -2.13 24.30 -7.60
CA GLU A 314 -0.68 24.28 -7.40
C GLU A 314 -0.21 23.16 -6.45
N HIS A 315 -1.13 22.47 -5.77
CA HIS A 315 -0.78 21.42 -4.81
C HIS A 315 -0.21 20.19 -5.55
N PRO A 316 0.94 19.63 -5.13
CA PRO A 316 1.55 18.50 -5.82
C PRO A 316 0.60 17.28 -5.89
N PRO A 317 0.44 16.63 -7.06
CA PRO A 317 -0.51 15.53 -7.23
C PRO A 317 -0.28 14.31 -6.34
N SER A 318 0.94 14.13 -5.83
CA SER A 318 1.35 12.98 -5.02
C SER A 318 1.58 13.33 -3.54
N GLU A 319 1.16 14.53 -3.10
CA GLU A 319 1.30 14.95 -1.70
C GLU A 319 -0.06 14.98 -1.01
N PRO A 320 -0.13 14.58 0.27
CA PRO A 320 -1.36 14.66 1.04
C PRO A 320 -1.72 16.11 1.36
N VAL A 321 -3.03 16.39 1.41
CA VAL A 321 -3.55 17.66 1.92
C VAL A 321 -3.71 17.52 3.43
N LEU A 322 -2.90 18.25 4.20
CA LEU A 322 -2.87 18.12 5.66
C LEU A 322 -3.80 19.12 6.36
N PHE A 323 -4.50 18.64 7.39
CA PHE A 323 -5.40 19.43 8.21
C PHE A 323 -4.85 19.52 9.64
N ALA A 324 -4.41 20.72 10.02
CA ALA A 324 -3.66 20.95 11.25
C ALA A 324 -4.53 20.99 12.53
N SER A 325 -5.84 21.14 12.37
CA SER A 325 -6.78 21.33 13.48
C SER A 325 -7.09 20.00 14.17
N SER A 326 -7.22 20.03 15.49
CA SER A 326 -7.86 18.93 16.22
C SER A 326 -9.35 18.88 15.85
N ILE A 327 -9.85 17.70 15.53
CA ILE A 327 -11.27 17.46 15.27
C ILE A 327 -11.88 16.89 16.55
N ASP A 328 -13.06 17.39 16.93
CA ASP A 328 -13.80 16.91 18.09
C ASP A 328 -14.28 15.46 17.84
N ASP A 329 -14.18 14.62 18.88
CA ASP A 329 -14.48 13.19 18.81
C ASP A 329 -15.91 12.89 18.32
N ASN A 330 -16.85 13.84 18.50
CA ASN A 330 -18.22 13.72 18.04
C ASN A 330 -18.34 13.65 16.50
N TYR A 331 -17.37 14.18 15.76
CA TYR A 331 -17.35 14.14 14.28
C TYR A 331 -16.57 12.94 13.72
N ILE A 332 -15.86 12.20 14.57
CA ILE A 332 -15.00 11.10 14.15
C ILE A 332 -15.83 9.82 14.05
N VAL A 333 -15.95 9.30 12.83
CA VAL A 333 -16.43 7.95 12.55
C VAL A 333 -15.25 6.99 12.75
N ARG A 334 -15.48 5.91 13.52
CA ARG A 334 -14.52 4.84 13.78
C ARG A 334 -15.07 3.54 13.19
N PRO A 335 -14.83 3.25 11.89
CA PRO A 335 -15.47 2.13 11.23
C PRO A 335 -15.12 0.80 11.92
N GLN A 336 -16.15 0.00 12.16
CA GLN A 336 -15.98 -1.34 12.71
C GLN A 336 -15.71 -2.33 11.59
N PHE A 337 -14.78 -3.24 11.85
CA PHE A 337 -14.69 -4.47 11.10
C PHE A 337 -15.71 -5.46 11.66
N ALA A 338 -16.37 -6.19 10.76
CA ALA A 338 -17.19 -7.35 11.06
C ALA A 338 -17.25 -8.25 9.82
N LYS A 339 -17.64 -9.51 10.01
CA LYS A 339 -18.02 -10.38 8.89
C LYS A 339 -19.13 -9.72 8.06
N GLY A 340 -18.94 -9.66 6.75
CA GLY A 340 -19.80 -8.97 5.81
C GLY A 340 -19.42 -7.50 5.57
N GLN A 341 -18.39 -7.00 6.24
CA GLN A 341 -17.91 -5.62 6.16
C GLN A 341 -16.38 -5.58 6.05
N GLU A 342 -15.82 -6.49 5.25
CA GLU A 342 -14.36 -6.62 5.10
C GLU A 342 -13.75 -5.48 4.27
N ILE A 343 -14.56 -4.79 3.46
CA ILE A 343 -14.13 -3.72 2.55
C ILE A 343 -14.86 -2.42 2.90
N ILE A 344 -14.11 -1.32 2.98
CA ILE A 344 -14.63 0.04 3.12
C ILE A 344 -14.24 0.87 1.89
N ILE A 345 -15.17 1.68 1.40
CA ILE A 345 -15.00 2.50 0.21
C ILE A 345 -15.44 3.93 0.52
N TYR A 346 -14.63 4.92 0.15
CA TYR A 346 -14.95 6.34 0.27
C TYR A 346 -14.27 7.15 -0.84
N ARG A 347 -14.78 8.34 -1.16
CA ARG A 347 -14.06 9.29 -2.03
C ARG A 347 -13.14 10.16 -1.18
N ASP A 348 -11.91 10.35 -1.62
CA ASP A 348 -10.91 11.15 -0.90
C ASP A 348 -11.36 12.61 -0.71
N VAL A 349 -12.16 13.14 -1.65
CA VAL A 349 -12.70 14.51 -1.61
C VAL A 349 -13.83 14.71 -0.59
N ASP A 350 -14.42 13.63 -0.07
CA ASP A 350 -15.61 13.70 0.81
C ASP A 350 -15.28 13.60 2.29
N VAL A 351 -14.10 13.09 2.61
CA VAL A 351 -13.73 12.75 3.97
C VAL A 351 -12.33 13.21 4.30
N LEU A 352 -12.11 13.55 5.56
CA LEU A 352 -10.77 13.50 6.13
C LEU A 352 -10.55 12.13 6.71
N HIS A 353 -9.35 11.59 6.57
CA HIS A 353 -9.01 10.33 7.18
C HIS A 353 -7.73 10.41 8.01
N SER A 354 -7.64 9.49 8.97
CA SER A 354 -6.45 9.30 9.77
C SER A 354 -6.33 7.85 10.21
N ALA A 355 -5.12 7.45 10.58
CA ALA A 355 -4.93 6.15 11.20
C ALA A 355 -5.76 6.05 12.51
N PRO A 356 -6.23 4.84 12.87
CA PRO A 356 -7.04 4.66 14.06
C PRO A 356 -6.26 5.06 15.32
N ASP A 357 -6.98 5.37 16.40
CA ASP A 357 -6.37 5.67 17.71
C ASP A 357 -5.32 4.61 18.09
N VAL A 358 -5.69 3.35 17.88
CA VAL A 358 -4.83 2.17 18.05
C VAL A 358 -5.07 1.21 16.89
N ALA A 359 -4.00 0.79 16.24
CA ALA A 359 -4.09 -0.24 15.22
C ALA A 359 -4.27 -1.61 15.89
N TYR A 360 -5.35 -2.31 15.53
CA TYR A 360 -5.63 -3.66 15.98
C TYR A 360 -5.93 -4.55 14.76
N ARG A 361 -4.90 -4.74 13.94
CA ARG A 361 -4.95 -5.41 12.65
C ARG A 361 -3.61 -6.01 12.28
N SER A 362 -3.65 -7.08 11.49
CA SER A 362 -2.49 -7.58 10.79
C SER A 362 -2.12 -6.62 9.65
N SER A 363 -3.14 -6.04 8.99
CA SER A 363 -2.99 -5.09 7.90
C SER A 363 -4.31 -4.37 7.62
N VAL A 364 -4.22 -3.20 7.00
CA VAL A 364 -5.24 -2.74 6.07
C VAL A 364 -4.58 -2.54 4.72
N MET A 365 -5.17 -3.09 3.66
CA MET A 365 -4.68 -2.87 2.30
C MET A 365 -5.47 -1.74 1.66
N ARG A 366 -4.76 -0.78 1.08
CA ARG A 366 -5.35 0.38 0.41
C ARG A 366 -5.16 0.26 -1.11
N PHE A 367 -6.23 0.53 -1.84
CA PHE A 367 -6.27 0.62 -3.30
C PHE A 367 -6.77 2.01 -3.71
N MET A 368 -6.10 2.63 -4.68
CA MET A 368 -6.36 3.97 -5.24
C MET A 368 -6.14 4.03 -6.75
#